data_AF-A0A259KIL7-F1
#
_entry.id   AF-A0A259KIL7-F1
#
_cell.length_a   1.000
_cell.length_b   1.000
_cell.length_c   1.000
_cell.angle_alpha   90.00
_cell.angle_beta   90.00
_cell.angle_gamma   90.00
#
_symmetry.space_group_name_H-M   'P 1'
#
loop_
_entity.id
_entity.type
_entity.pdbx_description
1 polymer ?
#
loop_
_entity_poly.entity_id
_entity_poly.type
_entity_poly.pdbx_seq_one_letter_code
_entity_poly.pdbx_strand_id
1 'polypeptide(L)'
;MGGDFTIDQKRYLEGFVSGAQVARVARAPGSSPATPAAEPTGPDAASHTAMARTEAEGRKLTPEEKAKREEMGLDSYARMKDAAQAGEFPKGPDILRWKYNGLFYVAPAQDSFMCRMRMPNGILTHWQFRGIADIARDHGGGYCDVTTRANLQIREIPAADGVILLEKLVDLGLTAKGAGGDNIRNVTGTPTAGIDPQELLDTRPYAREWHHYILNTRAMYGLPRKFNVAFDGAGRIGALEDTNDIGFQAVEVRAGFGAEPGVWFRLALGGITGHKDFARDTGVILEPKDATRVADAIVRVFIDSGDRTDRKKARLKYVLDAWGFEKFLAAVEEKLGQKLLRLPAEAVLPRPQADRMAHLGVHPQKQAGLNWIGIGLPVGRISVAQMHALADLAVRLGDGDIRLTVWQNLLLSGIPDARVDEAKAAIADIGLTAEASALQAGIVACTGSKGCRFAAADTKGTALAIGAHCGPRVALAEPVNIHVTGCHNSC
;
A
#
# COMPACT_ATOMS: atom_id res chain seq x y z
N MET A 1 -2.37 -74.02 15.85
CA MET A 1 -3.24 -72.88 15.48
C MET A 1 -2.36 -71.75 15.01
N GLY A 2 -1.99 -71.74 13.72
CA GLY A 2 -1.32 -70.60 13.08
C GLY A 2 -2.40 -69.80 12.37
N GLY A 3 -2.88 -68.73 13.01
CA GLY A 3 -3.82 -67.81 12.38
C GLY A 3 -3.05 -66.85 11.48
N ASP A 4 -3.39 -66.84 10.20
CA ASP A 4 -2.85 -65.88 9.23
C ASP A 4 -3.15 -64.45 9.69
N PHE A 5 -2.18 -63.53 9.52
CA PHE A 5 -2.37 -62.13 9.91
C PHE A 5 -3.56 -61.53 9.15
N THR A 6 -4.40 -60.80 9.87
CA THR A 6 -5.47 -59.98 9.27
C THR A 6 -4.88 -58.90 8.36
N ILE A 7 -5.68 -58.38 7.43
CA ILE A 7 -5.24 -57.35 6.48
C ILE A 7 -4.71 -56.10 7.20
N ASP A 8 -5.33 -55.69 8.29
CA ASP A 8 -4.89 -54.53 9.07
C ASP A 8 -3.58 -54.79 9.81
N GLN A 9 -3.36 -56.02 10.30
CA GLN A 9 -2.07 -56.42 10.89
C GLN A 9 -0.97 -56.46 9.84
N LYS A 10 -1.25 -56.93 8.62
CA LYS A 10 -0.30 -56.91 7.50
C LYS A 10 0.07 -55.47 7.13
N ARG A 11 -0.92 -54.57 7.01
CA ARG A 11 -0.69 -53.14 6.74
C ARG A 11 0.09 -52.43 7.86
N TYR A 12 -0.21 -52.75 9.11
CA TYR A 12 0.54 -52.22 10.25
C TYR A 12 2.00 -52.69 10.22
N LEU A 13 2.24 -53.97 9.94
CA LEU A 13 3.59 -54.53 9.82
C LEU A 13 4.34 -53.93 8.62
N GLU A 14 3.68 -53.72 7.48
CA GLU A 14 4.26 -53.02 6.32
C GLU A 14 4.66 -51.59 6.66
N GLY A 15 3.78 -50.83 7.33
CA GLY A 15 4.08 -49.47 7.79
C GLY A 15 5.23 -49.45 8.81
N PHE A 16 5.25 -50.41 9.74
CA PHE A 16 6.31 -50.54 10.75
C PHE A 16 7.66 -50.89 10.12
N VAL A 17 7.70 -51.84 9.17
CA VAL A 17 8.93 -52.22 8.46
C VAL A 17 9.44 -51.08 7.60
N SER A 18 8.56 -50.35 6.92
CA SER A 18 8.92 -49.16 6.13
C SER A 18 9.50 -48.05 7.03
N GLY A 19 8.86 -47.75 8.16
CA GLY A 19 9.36 -46.79 9.14
C GLY A 19 10.70 -47.21 9.76
N ALA A 20 10.88 -48.50 10.04
CA ALA A 20 12.13 -49.05 10.56
C ALA A 20 13.27 -48.99 9.53
N GLN A 21 12.99 -49.21 8.24
CA GLN A 21 13.99 -49.06 7.17
C GLN A 21 14.43 -47.61 6.99
N VAL A 22 13.50 -46.65 7.03
CA VAL A 22 13.82 -45.21 6.97
C VAL A 22 14.69 -44.80 8.18
N ALA A 23 14.36 -45.28 9.38
CA ALA A 23 15.16 -45.02 10.58
C ALA A 23 16.55 -45.67 10.54
N ARG A 24 16.70 -46.82 9.85
CA ARG A 24 17.99 -47.51 9.69
C ARG A 24 18.91 -46.79 8.70
N VAL A 25 18.35 -46.26 7.60
CA VAL A 25 19.10 -45.44 6.63
C VAL A 25 19.56 -44.12 7.25
N ALA A 26 18.77 -43.52 8.15
CA ALA A 26 19.14 -42.29 8.86
C ALA A 26 20.25 -42.47 9.93
N ARG A 27 20.61 -43.71 10.30
CA ARG A 27 21.56 -44.02 11.39
C ARG A 27 22.88 -44.66 10.95
N ALA A 28 23.16 -44.78 9.65
CA ALA A 28 24.44 -45.31 9.18
C ALA A 28 25.54 -44.22 9.20
N PRO A 29 26.64 -44.38 9.95
CA PRO A 29 27.74 -43.43 9.96
C PRO A 29 28.65 -43.71 8.75
N GLY A 30 28.47 -42.93 7.70
CA GLY A 30 29.30 -42.95 6.50
C GLY A 30 28.82 -41.86 5.55
N SER A 31 29.76 -41.03 5.08
CA SER A 31 29.55 -39.87 4.22
C SER A 31 28.52 -40.12 3.12
N SER A 32 27.28 -39.71 3.37
CA SER A 32 26.26 -39.64 2.33
C SER A 32 26.56 -38.44 1.45
N PRO A 33 26.46 -38.55 0.12
CA PRO A 33 26.38 -37.36 -0.73
C PRO A 33 25.26 -36.50 -0.16
N ALA A 34 25.49 -35.19 0.02
CA ALA A 34 24.47 -34.29 0.52
C ALA A 34 23.19 -34.53 -0.29
N THR A 35 22.16 -35.09 0.35
CA THR A 35 20.84 -35.21 -0.25
C THR A 35 20.49 -33.81 -0.74
N PRO A 36 20.14 -33.61 -2.03
CA PRO A 36 19.73 -32.30 -2.50
C PRO A 36 18.67 -31.77 -1.55
N ALA A 37 18.86 -30.57 -1.02
CA ALA A 37 17.87 -29.95 -0.15
C ALA A 37 16.53 -30.01 -0.90
N ALA A 38 15.50 -30.57 -0.27
CA ALA A 38 14.21 -30.73 -0.90
C ALA A 38 13.74 -29.36 -1.45
N GLU A 39 13.30 -29.34 -2.71
CA GLU A 39 12.83 -28.09 -3.32
C GLU A 39 11.70 -27.49 -2.46
N PRO A 40 11.73 -26.19 -2.17
CA PRO A 40 10.64 -25.56 -1.43
C PRO A 40 9.31 -25.76 -2.16
N THR A 41 8.29 -26.23 -1.42
CA THR A 41 6.93 -26.42 -1.93
C THR A 41 5.95 -25.49 -1.23
N GLY A 42 4.71 -25.45 -1.73
CA GLY A 42 3.64 -24.65 -1.13
C GLY A 42 3.66 -23.18 -1.54
N PRO A 43 2.83 -22.34 -0.89
CA PRO A 43 2.53 -21.01 -1.41
C PRO A 43 3.66 -19.99 -1.18
N ASP A 44 4.64 -20.31 -0.33
CA ASP A 44 5.83 -19.47 -0.06
C ASP A 44 7.09 -19.96 -0.80
N ALA A 45 6.95 -21.00 -1.65
CA ALA A 45 8.06 -21.66 -2.34
C ALA A 45 8.99 -20.69 -3.06
N ALA A 46 8.45 -19.75 -3.85
CA ALA A 46 9.25 -18.78 -4.60
C ALA A 46 10.18 -17.96 -3.69
N SER A 47 9.67 -17.48 -2.55
CA SER A 47 10.46 -16.71 -1.59
C SER A 47 11.53 -17.58 -0.92
N HIS A 48 11.19 -18.82 -0.55
CA HIS A 48 12.13 -19.77 0.04
C HIS A 48 13.23 -20.19 -0.93
N THR A 49 12.91 -20.39 -2.21
CA THR A 49 13.89 -20.66 -3.26
C THR A 49 14.86 -19.48 -3.44
N ALA A 50 14.36 -18.25 -3.45
CA ALA A 50 15.21 -17.06 -3.52
C ALA A 50 16.14 -16.91 -2.29
N MET A 51 15.63 -17.21 -1.09
CA MET A 51 16.42 -17.26 0.15
C MET A 51 17.51 -18.35 0.09
N ALA A 52 17.16 -19.56 -0.34
CA ALA A 52 18.09 -20.68 -0.45
C ALA A 52 19.21 -20.38 -1.45
N ARG A 53 18.88 -19.76 -2.59
CA ARG A 53 19.89 -19.30 -3.55
C ARG A 53 20.85 -18.26 -2.94
N THR A 54 20.32 -17.31 -2.18
CA THR A 54 21.13 -16.31 -1.48
C THR A 54 22.15 -16.97 -0.52
N GLU A 55 21.72 -17.99 0.23
CA GLU A 55 22.59 -18.75 1.13
C GLU A 55 23.58 -19.64 0.38
N ALA A 56 23.18 -20.24 -0.74
CA ALA A 56 24.05 -21.06 -1.60
C ALA A 56 25.19 -20.23 -2.23
N GLU A 57 24.98 -18.94 -2.45
CA GLU A 57 26.02 -17.98 -2.84
C GLU A 57 26.94 -17.56 -1.68
N GLY A 58 26.79 -18.17 -0.49
CA GLY A 58 27.58 -17.85 0.71
C GLY A 58 27.16 -16.57 1.43
N ARG A 59 26.02 -15.97 1.05
CA ARG A 59 25.53 -14.71 1.64
C ARG A 59 24.55 -14.97 2.78
N LYS A 60 24.50 -14.06 3.76
CA LYS A 60 23.67 -14.19 4.96
C LYS A 60 22.33 -13.47 4.81
N LEU A 61 21.24 -14.17 5.09
CA LEU A 61 19.91 -13.57 5.19
C LEU A 61 19.79 -12.61 6.37
N THR A 62 19.04 -11.53 6.18
CA THR A 62 18.66 -10.63 7.28
C THR A 62 17.78 -11.34 8.33
N PRO A 63 17.73 -10.85 9.57
CA PRO A 63 16.85 -11.40 10.60
C PRO A 63 15.38 -11.45 10.16
N GLU A 64 14.91 -10.47 9.41
CA GLU A 64 13.55 -10.39 8.88
C GLU A 64 13.25 -11.48 7.85
N GLU A 65 14.22 -11.80 6.98
CA GLU A 65 14.08 -12.91 6.03
C GLU A 65 14.01 -14.26 6.74
N LYS A 66 14.83 -14.44 7.80
CA LYS A 66 14.76 -15.63 8.65
C LYS A 66 13.40 -15.75 9.36
N ALA A 67 12.90 -14.64 9.91
CA ALA A 67 11.58 -14.59 10.55
C ALA A 67 10.45 -14.97 9.58
N LYS A 68 10.50 -14.48 8.32
CA LYS A 68 9.54 -14.85 7.27
C LYS A 68 9.59 -16.33 6.90
N ARG A 69 10.80 -16.91 6.82
CA ARG A 69 11.00 -18.34 6.52
C ARG A 69 10.49 -19.25 7.63
N GLU A 70 10.68 -18.83 8.88
CA GLU A 70 10.19 -19.56 10.05
C GLU A 70 8.66 -19.58 10.07
N GLU A 71 8.03 -18.43 9.87
CA GLU A 71 6.59 -18.30 9.83
C GLU A 71 6.19 -16.95 9.23
N MET A 72 5.33 -16.96 8.21
CA MET A 72 4.87 -15.73 7.59
C MET A 72 3.95 -14.94 8.53
N GLY A 73 4.07 -13.62 8.50
CA GLY A 73 3.29 -12.76 9.39
C GLY A 73 1.76 -12.89 9.25
N LEU A 74 1.26 -13.33 8.10
CA LEU A 74 -0.17 -13.58 7.92
C LEU A 74 -0.69 -14.79 8.71
N ASP A 75 0.19 -15.70 9.11
CA ASP A 75 -0.18 -16.93 9.80
C ASP A 75 -0.14 -16.74 11.34
N SER A 76 0.15 -15.51 11.79
CA SER A 76 0.33 -15.17 13.21
C SER A 76 -0.95 -14.81 13.98
N TYR A 77 -2.14 -14.93 13.38
CA TYR A 77 -3.39 -14.43 13.96
C TYR A 77 -3.77 -15.09 15.30
N ALA A 78 -3.61 -16.41 15.46
CA ALA A 78 -3.89 -17.08 16.73
C ALA A 78 -3.01 -16.51 17.87
N ARG A 79 -1.70 -16.39 17.63
CA ARG A 79 -0.75 -15.80 18.58
C ARG A 79 -1.02 -14.32 18.84
N MET A 80 -1.51 -13.57 17.85
CA MET A 80 -1.98 -12.19 18.06
C MET A 80 -3.15 -12.13 19.04
N LYS A 81 -4.10 -13.07 18.94
CA LYS A 81 -5.26 -13.13 19.82
C LYS A 81 -4.86 -13.44 21.26
N ASP A 82 -3.96 -14.40 21.45
CA ASP A 82 -3.42 -14.73 22.78
C ASP A 82 -2.68 -13.53 23.39
N ALA A 83 -1.84 -12.85 22.61
CA ALA A 83 -1.11 -11.65 23.06
C ALA A 83 -2.07 -10.49 23.40
N ALA A 84 -3.13 -10.28 22.62
CA ALA A 84 -4.14 -9.26 22.92
C ALA A 84 -4.89 -9.59 24.22
N GLN A 85 -5.28 -10.85 24.45
CA GLN A 85 -5.91 -11.27 25.70
C GLN A 85 -5.00 -11.07 26.91
N ALA A 86 -3.69 -11.25 26.74
CA ALA A 86 -2.69 -10.98 27.76
C ALA A 86 -2.31 -9.49 27.90
N GLY A 87 -2.79 -8.62 27.01
CA GLY A 87 -2.41 -7.19 26.98
C GLY A 87 -0.95 -6.95 26.59
N GLU A 88 -0.37 -7.82 25.75
CA GLU A 88 1.06 -7.79 25.42
C GLU A 88 1.37 -7.24 24.02
N PHE A 89 2.37 -6.36 23.95
CA PHE A 89 2.97 -5.88 22.70
C PHE A 89 3.99 -6.90 22.11
N PRO A 90 4.32 -6.81 20.81
CA PRO A 90 5.12 -7.84 20.17
C PRO A 90 6.56 -7.71 20.58
N LYS A 91 7.22 -8.86 20.65
CA LYS A 91 8.66 -8.95 20.91
C LYS A 91 9.33 -9.74 19.79
N GLY A 92 10.62 -9.49 19.59
CA GLY A 92 11.43 -10.23 18.62
C GLY A 92 10.81 -10.24 17.20
N PRO A 93 10.73 -11.41 16.54
CA PRO A 93 10.18 -11.54 15.18
C PRO A 93 8.74 -11.04 15.03
N ASP A 94 7.91 -11.09 16.08
CA ASP A 94 6.49 -10.71 15.98
C ASP A 94 6.30 -9.21 15.73
N ILE A 95 7.31 -8.38 16.04
CA ILE A 95 7.34 -6.95 15.67
C ILE A 95 7.26 -6.78 14.14
N LEU A 96 7.81 -7.73 13.38
CA LEU A 96 7.63 -7.78 11.93
C LEU A 96 6.28 -8.40 11.57
N ARG A 97 5.93 -9.54 12.19
CA ARG A 97 4.74 -10.33 11.83
C ARG A 97 3.45 -9.53 11.98
N TRP A 98 3.26 -8.77 13.06
CA TRP A 98 2.04 -7.97 13.25
C TRP A 98 1.87 -6.84 12.24
N LYS A 99 2.97 -6.36 11.63
CA LYS A 99 2.89 -5.39 10.52
C LYS A 99 2.25 -5.99 9.26
N TYR A 100 2.25 -7.32 9.11
CA TYR A 100 1.55 -7.99 8.01
C TYR A 100 0.03 -7.91 8.18
N ASN A 101 -0.45 -7.68 9.40
CA ASN A 101 -1.84 -7.42 9.71
C ASN A 101 -2.12 -5.92 9.89
N GLY A 102 -1.15 -5.06 9.53
CA GLY A 102 -1.28 -3.62 9.57
C GLY A 102 -1.11 -2.99 10.97
N LEU A 103 -0.75 -3.77 11.99
CA LEU A 103 -0.43 -3.27 13.33
C LEU A 103 1.07 -2.98 13.47
N PHE A 104 1.41 -1.75 13.83
CA PHE A 104 2.77 -1.29 14.01
C PHE A 104 2.99 -0.92 15.47
N TYR A 105 3.80 -1.69 16.18
CA TYR A 105 4.24 -1.29 17.52
C TYR A 105 5.27 -0.16 17.39
N VAL A 106 4.92 1.02 17.92
CA VAL A 106 5.66 2.28 17.68
C VAL A 106 6.52 2.73 18.86
N ALA A 107 6.79 1.86 19.83
CA ALA A 107 7.75 2.13 20.89
C ALA A 107 9.16 2.43 20.34
N PRO A 108 9.95 3.28 21.04
CA PRO A 108 9.62 3.95 22.30
C PRO A 108 8.85 5.27 22.13
N ALA A 109 8.52 5.68 20.89
CA ALA A 109 7.83 6.96 20.68
C ALA A 109 6.44 6.98 21.33
N GLN A 110 5.70 5.87 21.22
CA GLN A 110 4.46 5.64 21.95
C GLN A 110 4.38 4.14 22.30
N ASP A 111 3.96 3.81 23.51
CA ASP A 111 3.73 2.43 23.93
C ASP A 111 2.33 1.95 23.49
N SER A 112 2.15 1.89 22.18
CA SER A 112 0.87 1.56 21.54
C SER A 112 1.08 1.06 20.11
N PHE A 113 0.01 0.55 19.49
CA PHE A 113 -0.03 0.34 18.05
C PHE A 113 -0.48 1.57 17.29
N MET A 114 0.04 1.68 16.06
CA MET A 114 -0.63 2.35 14.96
C MET A 114 -1.17 1.26 14.02
N CYS A 115 -2.44 1.37 13.62
CA CYS A 115 -3.02 0.55 12.58
C CYS A 115 -3.03 1.32 11.25
N ARG A 116 -2.59 0.65 10.17
CA ARG A 116 -2.76 1.15 8.80
C ARG A 116 -3.64 0.18 8.02
N MET A 117 -4.61 0.72 7.31
CA MET A 117 -5.55 -0.05 6.51
C MET A 117 -5.04 -0.28 5.07
N ARG A 118 -5.84 -0.96 4.24
CA ARG A 118 -5.68 -1.09 2.79
C ARG A 118 -6.99 -0.67 2.13
N MET A 119 -6.93 0.39 1.35
CA MET A 119 -8.09 1.08 0.75
C MET A 119 -7.79 1.31 -0.73
N PRO A 120 -8.34 0.48 -1.64
CA PRO A 120 -8.08 0.65 -3.07
C PRO A 120 -8.54 2.04 -3.51
N ASN A 121 -7.68 2.74 -4.25
CA ASN A 121 -7.93 4.09 -4.77
C ASN A 121 -8.13 5.18 -3.69
N GLY A 122 -8.00 4.84 -2.40
CA GLY A 122 -8.27 5.77 -1.29
C GLY A 122 -9.72 6.22 -1.19
N ILE A 123 -10.68 5.47 -1.76
CA ILE A 123 -12.11 5.82 -1.73
C ILE A 123 -12.83 4.90 -0.74
N LEU A 124 -13.63 5.52 0.12
CA LEU A 124 -14.44 4.86 1.13
C LEU A 124 -15.89 5.30 0.97
N THR A 125 -16.79 4.43 1.40
CA THR A 125 -18.19 4.82 1.60
C THR A 125 -18.34 5.54 2.94
N HIS A 126 -19.37 6.39 3.09
CA HIS A 126 -19.61 7.15 4.31
C HIS A 126 -19.77 6.26 5.55
N TRP A 127 -20.41 5.09 5.44
CA TRP A 127 -20.56 4.16 6.58
C TRP A 127 -19.24 3.50 6.97
N GLN A 128 -18.36 3.19 6.01
CA GLN A 128 -16.99 2.73 6.30
C GLN A 128 -16.21 3.81 7.03
N PHE A 129 -16.30 5.06 6.57
CA PHE A 129 -15.61 6.19 7.20
C PHE A 129 -16.12 6.46 8.62
N ARG A 130 -17.45 6.42 8.83
CA ARG A 130 -18.08 6.49 10.16
C ARG A 130 -17.63 5.35 11.06
N GLY A 131 -17.66 4.11 10.58
CA GLY A 131 -17.24 2.95 11.36
C GLY A 131 -15.77 3.00 11.76
N ILE A 132 -14.88 3.50 10.90
CA ILE A 132 -13.48 3.77 11.26
C ILE A 132 -13.39 4.79 12.39
N ALA A 133 -14.22 5.84 12.36
CA ALA A 133 -14.27 6.83 13.43
C ALA A 133 -14.73 6.21 14.77
N ASP A 134 -15.74 5.34 14.73
CA ASP A 134 -16.18 4.60 15.93
C ASP A 134 -15.07 3.70 16.49
N ILE A 135 -14.37 2.98 15.61
CA ILE A 135 -13.19 2.18 16.00
C ILE A 135 -12.09 3.07 16.60
N ALA A 136 -11.81 4.23 16.02
CA ALA A 136 -10.79 5.15 16.52
C ALA A 136 -11.16 5.74 17.89
N ARG A 137 -12.45 5.96 18.15
CA ARG A 137 -12.99 6.38 19.46
C ARG A 137 -12.84 5.28 20.51
N ASP A 138 -13.23 4.05 20.14
CA ASP A 138 -13.40 2.96 21.10
C ASP A 138 -12.09 2.20 21.37
N HIS A 139 -11.18 2.17 20.39
CA HIS A 139 -9.97 1.32 20.40
C HIS A 139 -8.67 2.07 20.04
N GLY A 140 -8.69 3.40 20.05
CA GLY A 140 -7.53 4.23 19.73
C GLY A 140 -7.59 5.60 20.39
N GLY A 141 -6.82 6.55 19.86
CA GLY A 141 -6.68 7.90 20.43
C GLY A 141 -7.82 8.88 20.12
N GLY A 142 -8.93 8.45 19.50
CA GLY A 142 -10.04 9.35 19.15
C GLY A 142 -9.78 10.24 17.92
N TYR A 143 -8.86 9.85 17.04
CA TYR A 143 -8.57 10.55 15.79
C TYR A 143 -7.99 9.60 14.74
N CYS A 144 -7.99 10.04 13.48
CA CYS A 144 -7.28 9.41 12.38
C CYS A 144 -6.29 10.37 11.72
N ASP A 145 -5.27 9.82 11.06
CA ASP A 145 -4.39 10.57 10.17
C ASP A 145 -4.55 10.08 8.72
N VAL A 146 -4.81 10.98 7.77
CA VAL A 146 -4.69 10.75 6.33
C VAL A 146 -3.22 10.73 5.94
N THR A 147 -2.84 9.73 5.14
CA THR A 147 -1.45 9.47 4.76
C THR A 147 -1.15 9.92 3.33
N THR A 148 0.15 10.04 3.02
CA THR A 148 0.72 10.32 1.70
C THR A 148 0.46 9.23 0.64
N ARG A 149 -0.37 8.23 0.95
CA ARG A 149 -0.80 7.17 0.04
C ARG A 149 -2.32 7.01 0.02
N ALA A 150 -3.05 8.10 0.24
CA ALA A 150 -4.52 8.13 0.20
C ALA A 150 -5.13 7.02 1.07
N ASN A 151 -4.77 7.00 2.35
CA ASN A 151 -5.12 5.95 3.30
C ASN A 151 -5.25 6.56 4.70
N LEU A 152 -5.85 5.84 5.64
CA LEU A 152 -6.02 6.25 7.03
C LEU A 152 -5.11 5.47 7.98
N GLN A 153 -4.82 6.09 9.12
CA GLN A 153 -4.16 5.46 10.25
C GLN A 153 -4.88 5.79 11.55
N ILE A 154 -5.19 4.75 12.33
CA ILE A 154 -5.61 4.86 13.73
C ILE A 154 -4.37 4.68 14.61
N ARG A 155 -4.26 5.45 15.68
CA ARG A 155 -3.10 5.46 16.59
C ARG A 155 -3.53 5.28 18.02
N GLU A 156 -2.54 5.10 18.90
CA GLU A 156 -2.75 4.99 20.34
C GLU A 156 -3.62 3.79 20.71
N ILE A 157 -3.50 2.72 19.91
CA ILE A 157 -4.26 1.49 20.10
C ILE A 157 -3.55 0.66 21.18
N PRO A 158 -4.23 0.33 22.30
CA PRO A 158 -3.69 -0.54 23.32
C PRO A 158 -3.36 -1.95 22.79
N ALA A 159 -2.49 -2.68 23.50
CA ALA A 159 -2.13 -4.05 23.12
C ALA A 159 -3.37 -4.97 23.03
N ALA A 160 -4.28 -4.86 23.99
CA ALA A 160 -5.49 -5.67 24.07
C ALA A 160 -6.50 -5.42 22.93
N ASP A 161 -6.42 -4.24 22.32
CA ASP A 161 -7.41 -3.77 21.36
C ASP A 161 -6.98 -3.98 19.91
N GLY A 162 -5.70 -4.32 19.68
CA GLY A 162 -5.14 -4.49 18.34
C GLY A 162 -5.92 -5.49 17.49
N VAL A 163 -6.25 -6.67 18.03
CA VAL A 163 -7.01 -7.70 17.31
C VAL A 163 -8.48 -7.33 17.16
N ILE A 164 -9.10 -6.76 18.20
CA ILE A 164 -10.50 -6.31 18.18
C ILE A 164 -10.70 -5.29 17.06
N LEU A 165 -9.78 -4.33 16.94
CA LEU A 165 -9.78 -3.34 15.87
C LEU A 165 -9.73 -3.98 14.48
N LEU A 166 -8.89 -5.00 14.28
CA LEU A 166 -8.77 -5.70 13.00
C LEU A 166 -10.06 -6.44 12.62
N GLU A 167 -10.71 -7.08 13.59
CA GLU A 167 -11.99 -7.77 13.40
C GLU A 167 -13.10 -6.78 13.02
N LYS A 168 -13.19 -5.65 13.73
CA LYS A 168 -14.16 -4.58 13.40
C LYS A 168 -13.95 -3.97 12.02
N LEU A 169 -12.70 -3.88 11.54
CA LEU A 169 -12.44 -3.46 10.16
C LEU A 169 -13.03 -4.47 9.16
N VAL A 170 -12.91 -5.77 9.43
CA VAL A 170 -13.49 -6.81 8.58
C VAL A 170 -15.02 -6.72 8.55
N ASP A 171 -15.66 -6.46 9.69
CA ASP A 171 -17.12 -6.26 9.77
C ASP A 171 -17.60 -5.09 8.88
N LEU A 172 -16.76 -4.08 8.65
CA LEU A 172 -17.02 -2.94 7.76
C LEU A 172 -16.68 -3.22 6.28
N GLY A 173 -16.24 -4.44 5.95
CA GLY A 173 -15.74 -4.79 4.61
C GLY A 173 -14.39 -4.14 4.28
N LEU A 174 -13.59 -3.82 5.29
CA LEU A 174 -12.25 -3.26 5.17
C LEU A 174 -11.19 -4.26 5.63
N THR A 175 -9.92 -3.97 5.36
CA THR A 175 -8.82 -4.80 5.86
C THR A 175 -7.54 -3.99 6.07
N ALA A 176 -6.68 -4.48 6.96
CA ALA A 176 -5.33 -3.99 7.18
C ALA A 176 -4.25 -4.99 6.69
N LYS A 177 -4.68 -6.11 6.10
CA LYS A 177 -3.81 -7.19 5.61
C LYS A 177 -2.80 -6.65 4.58
N GLY A 178 -1.52 -6.90 4.85
CA GLY A 178 -0.39 -6.47 4.04
C GLY A 178 -0.10 -4.97 4.05
N ALA A 179 -0.70 -4.16 4.93
CA ALA A 179 -0.48 -2.71 4.92
C ALA A 179 0.92 -2.29 5.44
N GLY A 180 1.63 -3.20 6.10
CA GLY A 180 2.96 -2.98 6.67
C GLY A 180 3.98 -4.07 6.32
N GLY A 181 5.16 -3.97 6.93
CA GLY A 181 6.24 -4.93 6.71
C GLY A 181 6.79 -4.89 5.27
N ASP A 182 7.19 -6.07 4.80
CA ASP A 182 7.74 -6.31 3.47
C ASP A 182 6.63 -6.83 2.54
N ASN A 183 5.61 -5.99 2.37
CA ASN A 183 4.43 -6.26 1.55
C ASN A 183 4.18 -5.12 0.58
N ILE A 184 3.33 -5.39 -0.41
CA ILE A 184 2.76 -4.36 -1.29
C ILE A 184 1.89 -3.42 -0.45
N ARG A 185 2.11 -2.12 -0.55
CA ARG A 185 1.43 -1.10 0.28
C ARG A 185 0.02 -0.80 -0.24
N ASN A 186 -0.55 0.32 0.22
CA ASN A 186 -1.84 0.75 -0.28
C ASN A 186 -1.83 0.88 -1.80
N VAL A 187 -2.95 0.51 -2.42
CA VAL A 187 -3.17 0.64 -3.85
C VAL A 187 -3.64 2.06 -4.13
N THR A 188 -2.68 2.93 -4.43
CA THR A 188 -2.96 4.35 -4.69
C THR A 188 -3.59 4.51 -6.07
N GLY A 189 -4.62 5.34 -6.15
CA GLY A 189 -5.27 5.72 -7.40
C GLY A 189 -5.53 7.22 -7.47
N THR A 190 -5.96 7.73 -8.61
CA THR A 190 -6.39 9.12 -8.76
C THR A 190 -7.62 9.38 -7.88
N PRO A 191 -7.59 10.38 -6.97
CA PRO A 191 -8.69 10.60 -6.03
C PRO A 191 -9.97 11.13 -6.71
N THR A 192 -9.86 11.76 -7.88
CA THR A 192 -11.00 12.21 -8.71
C THR A 192 -11.45 11.18 -9.75
N ALA A 193 -11.00 9.93 -9.64
CA ALA A 193 -11.33 8.88 -10.59
C ALA A 193 -12.86 8.69 -10.74
N GLY A 194 -13.34 8.76 -11.97
CA GLY A 194 -14.74 8.65 -12.36
C GLY A 194 -15.54 9.95 -12.30
N ILE A 195 -14.97 11.06 -11.80
CA ILE A 195 -15.67 12.34 -11.62
C ILE A 195 -14.94 13.52 -12.25
N ASP A 196 -13.66 13.39 -12.58
CA ASP A 196 -12.86 14.47 -13.15
C ASP A 196 -13.17 14.68 -14.65
N PRO A 197 -13.48 15.90 -15.11
CA PRO A 197 -13.62 16.16 -16.55
C PRO A 197 -12.30 16.04 -17.33
N GLN A 198 -11.14 16.07 -16.66
CA GLN A 198 -9.83 15.94 -17.29
C GLN A 198 -9.35 14.48 -17.44
N GLU A 199 -9.88 13.54 -16.64
CA GLU A 199 -9.31 12.18 -16.61
C GLU A 199 -9.36 11.51 -17.97
N LEU A 200 -8.28 10.81 -18.31
CA LEU A 200 -8.25 9.89 -19.45
C LEU A 200 -8.86 8.54 -19.06
N LEU A 201 -8.73 8.14 -17.80
CA LEU A 201 -9.11 6.80 -17.34
C LEU A 201 -9.53 6.79 -15.87
N ASP A 202 -10.69 6.20 -15.59
CA ASP A 202 -11.11 5.90 -14.21
C ASP A 202 -10.23 4.77 -13.63
N THR A 203 -9.46 5.08 -12.58
CA THR A 203 -8.51 4.14 -11.97
C THR A 203 -9.14 3.13 -11.03
N ARG A 204 -10.40 3.34 -10.61
CA ARG A 204 -11.06 2.52 -9.56
C ARG A 204 -11.15 1.03 -9.92
N PRO A 205 -11.51 0.62 -11.16
CA PRO A 205 -11.57 -0.80 -11.52
C PRO A 205 -10.22 -1.50 -11.35
N TYR A 206 -9.13 -0.88 -11.82
CA TYR A 206 -7.78 -1.45 -11.79
C TYR A 206 -7.19 -1.48 -10.39
N ALA A 207 -7.40 -0.41 -9.61
CA ALA A 207 -6.99 -0.36 -8.21
C ALA A 207 -7.73 -1.42 -7.37
N ARG A 208 -9.03 -1.63 -7.64
CA ARG A 208 -9.84 -2.67 -6.98
C ARG A 208 -9.42 -4.07 -7.38
N GLU A 209 -9.17 -4.31 -8.65
CA GLU A 209 -8.69 -5.60 -9.15
C GLU A 209 -7.34 -5.98 -8.52
N TRP A 210 -6.37 -5.06 -8.56
CA TRP A 210 -5.06 -5.27 -7.93
C TRP A 210 -5.17 -5.50 -6.41
N HIS A 211 -6.06 -4.77 -5.73
CA HIS A 211 -6.34 -4.99 -4.31
C HIS A 211 -6.80 -6.43 -4.03
N HIS A 212 -7.81 -6.91 -4.75
CA HIS A 212 -8.34 -8.27 -4.56
C HIS A 212 -7.35 -9.35 -5.00
N TYR A 213 -6.58 -9.09 -6.07
CA TYR A 213 -5.51 -9.98 -6.50
C TYR A 213 -4.49 -10.19 -5.38
N ILE A 214 -4.03 -9.11 -4.72
CA ILE A 214 -3.10 -9.22 -3.60
C ILE A 214 -3.71 -10.01 -2.45
N LEU A 215 -4.94 -9.69 -2.03
CA LEU A 215 -5.59 -10.36 -0.89
C LEU A 215 -5.70 -11.88 -1.05
N ASN A 216 -5.85 -12.33 -2.29
CA ASN A 216 -6.07 -13.73 -2.65
C ASN A 216 -4.82 -14.44 -3.20
N THR A 217 -3.67 -13.76 -3.30
CA THR A 217 -2.44 -14.34 -3.83
C THR A 217 -1.35 -14.33 -2.78
N ARG A 218 -1.10 -15.48 -2.15
CA ARG A 218 -0.12 -15.59 -1.05
C ARG A 218 1.29 -15.13 -1.42
N ALA A 219 1.74 -15.38 -2.65
CA ALA A 219 3.06 -14.94 -3.12
C ALA A 219 3.25 -13.41 -3.12
N MET A 220 2.17 -12.62 -3.04
CA MET A 220 2.22 -11.15 -3.00
C MET A 220 2.60 -10.58 -1.62
N TYR A 221 2.85 -11.45 -0.64
CA TYR A 221 3.29 -11.12 0.71
C TYR A 221 4.72 -11.64 0.95
N GLY A 222 5.41 -11.05 1.94
CA GLY A 222 6.74 -11.55 2.30
C GLY A 222 7.83 -11.22 1.29
N LEU A 223 7.66 -10.13 0.54
CA LEU A 223 8.59 -9.63 -0.46
C LEU A 223 9.97 -9.31 0.15
N PRO A 224 11.04 -9.14 -0.65
CA PRO A 224 12.35 -8.71 -0.13
C PRO A 224 12.28 -7.40 0.68
N ARG A 225 11.42 -6.46 0.25
CA ARG A 225 11.15 -5.20 0.95
C ARG A 225 9.77 -4.65 0.57
N LYS A 226 9.38 -3.54 1.19
CA LYS A 226 8.15 -2.80 0.84
C LYS A 226 8.07 -2.52 -0.66
N PHE A 227 6.85 -2.58 -1.20
CA PHE A 227 6.58 -2.39 -2.62
C PHE A 227 5.35 -1.50 -2.80
N ASN A 228 5.44 -0.49 -3.65
CA ASN A 228 4.42 0.52 -3.87
C ASN A 228 3.91 0.43 -5.31
N VAL A 229 2.59 0.41 -5.49
CA VAL A 229 1.94 0.44 -6.81
C VAL A 229 0.93 1.59 -6.82
N ALA A 230 0.91 2.34 -7.91
CA ALA A 230 -0.04 3.43 -8.11
C ALA A 230 -0.61 3.41 -9.54
N PHE A 231 -1.88 3.82 -9.65
CA PHE A 231 -2.60 4.02 -10.90
C PHE A 231 -2.94 5.50 -11.02
N ASP A 232 -2.51 6.15 -12.10
CA ASP A 232 -2.84 7.56 -12.36
C ASP A 232 -3.67 7.67 -13.64
N GLY A 233 -4.86 8.24 -13.50
CA GLY A 233 -5.85 8.43 -14.57
C GLY A 233 -5.69 9.72 -15.38
N ALA A 234 -4.63 10.48 -15.13
CA ALA A 234 -4.38 11.81 -15.71
C ALA A 234 -5.46 12.88 -15.40
N GLY A 235 -6.17 12.72 -14.28
CA GLY A 235 -7.05 13.76 -13.74
C GLY A 235 -6.28 14.98 -13.20
N ARG A 236 -7.00 15.99 -12.73
CA ARG A 236 -6.44 17.23 -12.16
C ARG A 236 -5.60 16.96 -10.91
N ILE A 237 -5.96 15.96 -10.11
CA ILE A 237 -5.20 15.57 -8.92
C ILE A 237 -4.43 14.29 -9.20
N GLY A 238 -3.11 14.37 -9.28
CA GLY A 238 -2.25 13.21 -9.51
C GLY A 238 -2.18 12.23 -8.34
N ALA A 239 -1.96 10.95 -8.65
CA ALA A 239 -1.69 9.86 -7.70
C ALA A 239 -0.21 9.80 -7.25
N LEU A 240 0.65 10.65 -7.81
CA LEU A 240 2.11 10.69 -7.60
C LEU A 240 2.76 9.33 -7.89
N GLU A 241 2.36 8.74 -9.01
CA GLU A 241 2.75 7.41 -9.46
C GLU A 241 4.25 7.26 -9.69
N ASP A 242 4.93 8.34 -10.06
CA ASP A 242 6.39 8.44 -10.21
C ASP A 242 7.15 8.23 -8.89
N THR A 243 6.49 8.26 -7.73
CA THR A 243 7.08 7.95 -6.42
C THR A 243 6.97 6.46 -6.02
N ASN A 244 6.47 5.60 -6.92
CA ASN A 244 6.12 4.20 -6.65
C ASN A 244 7.07 3.22 -7.34
N ASP A 245 7.18 2.00 -6.81
CA ASP A 245 7.96 0.93 -7.45
C ASP A 245 7.37 0.59 -8.83
N ILE A 246 6.03 0.62 -8.95
CA ILE A 246 5.29 0.59 -10.22
C ILE A 246 4.34 1.80 -10.29
N GLY A 247 4.44 2.58 -11.37
CA GLY A 247 3.45 3.59 -11.74
C GLY A 247 2.80 3.22 -13.07
N PHE A 248 1.47 3.09 -13.07
CA PHE A 248 0.66 2.99 -14.30
C PHE A 248 0.10 4.36 -14.63
N GLN A 249 0.54 4.95 -15.74
CA GLN A 249 0.17 6.29 -16.17
C GLN A 249 -0.81 6.21 -17.34
N ALA A 250 -2.05 6.68 -17.17
CA ALA A 250 -2.98 6.78 -18.28
C ALA A 250 -2.43 7.78 -19.31
N VAL A 251 -2.37 7.33 -20.56
CA VAL A 251 -1.87 8.08 -21.71
C VAL A 251 -2.75 7.82 -22.92
N GLU A 252 -2.77 8.76 -23.86
CA GLU A 252 -3.45 8.56 -25.14
C GLU A 252 -2.43 8.23 -26.24
N VAL A 253 -2.65 7.13 -26.95
CA VAL A 253 -1.82 6.61 -28.03
C VAL A 253 -2.42 7.04 -29.38
N ARG A 254 -1.55 7.54 -30.27
CA ARG A 254 -1.91 7.98 -31.62
C ARG A 254 -2.04 6.80 -32.60
N ALA A 255 -2.80 7.02 -33.65
CA ALA A 255 -2.83 6.11 -34.80
C ALA A 255 -1.48 6.03 -35.52
N GLY A 256 -1.22 4.89 -36.17
CA GLY A 256 -0.06 4.70 -37.04
C GLY A 256 1.19 4.13 -36.37
N PHE A 257 1.12 3.73 -35.10
CA PHE A 257 2.27 3.19 -34.33
C PHE A 257 2.15 1.69 -33.98
N GLY A 258 1.28 0.94 -34.66
CA GLY A 258 1.16 -0.51 -34.45
C GLY A 258 0.38 -0.92 -33.18
N ALA A 259 -0.26 0.02 -32.51
CA ALA A 259 -1.23 -0.19 -31.44
C ALA A 259 -2.55 0.51 -31.78
N GLU A 260 -3.66 0.02 -31.25
CA GLU A 260 -4.95 0.68 -31.44
C GLU A 260 -4.92 2.09 -30.81
N PRO A 261 -5.36 3.14 -31.52
CA PRO A 261 -5.44 4.48 -30.97
C PRO A 261 -6.40 4.50 -29.77
N GLY A 262 -6.07 5.27 -28.73
CA GLY A 262 -6.94 5.41 -27.57
C GLY A 262 -6.16 5.46 -26.26
N VAL A 263 -6.84 5.17 -25.15
CA VAL A 263 -6.26 5.29 -23.81
C VAL A 263 -5.62 3.98 -23.35
N TRP A 264 -4.36 4.07 -22.93
CA TRP A 264 -3.54 2.96 -22.46
C TRP A 264 -2.85 3.31 -21.14
N PHE A 265 -2.25 2.33 -20.48
CA PHE A 265 -1.27 2.60 -19.42
C PHE A 265 0.15 2.59 -19.98
N ARG A 266 0.89 3.65 -19.68
CA ARG A 266 2.35 3.66 -19.75
C ARG A 266 2.93 3.16 -18.44
N LEU A 267 3.86 2.22 -18.52
CA LEU A 267 4.53 1.65 -17.35
C LEU A 267 5.75 2.48 -16.98
N ALA A 268 5.80 2.94 -15.72
CA ALA A 268 6.97 3.52 -15.09
C ALA A 268 7.45 2.65 -13.92
N LEU A 269 8.77 2.50 -13.73
CA LEU A 269 9.35 1.64 -12.69
C LEU A 269 10.43 2.34 -11.85
N GLY A 270 10.47 2.00 -10.55
CA GLY A 270 11.63 2.23 -9.69
C GLY A 270 11.56 3.43 -8.73
N GLY A 271 10.41 4.06 -8.55
CA GLY A 271 10.25 5.25 -7.70
C GLY A 271 10.49 5.01 -6.21
N ILE A 272 11.32 5.85 -5.61
CA ILE A 272 11.70 5.81 -4.19
C ILE A 272 12.29 7.16 -3.73
N THR A 273 11.41 8.07 -3.34
CA THR A 273 11.77 9.44 -2.92
C THR A 273 12.77 9.49 -1.76
N GLY A 274 12.68 8.58 -0.78
CA GLY A 274 13.65 8.49 0.33
C GLY A 274 15.09 8.15 -0.10
N HIS A 275 15.28 7.69 -1.33
CA HIS A 275 16.59 7.44 -1.95
C HIS A 275 16.85 8.39 -3.13
N LYS A 276 16.08 9.47 -3.23
CA LYS A 276 16.19 10.52 -4.24
C LYS A 276 16.03 10.00 -5.67
N ASP A 277 15.12 9.06 -5.89
CA ASP A 277 14.83 8.52 -7.21
C ASP A 277 13.33 8.47 -7.51
N PHE A 278 12.99 8.61 -8.79
CA PHE A 278 11.65 8.58 -9.34
C PHE A 278 11.51 7.44 -10.35
N ALA A 279 10.29 6.96 -10.53
CA ALA A 279 10.00 5.93 -11.51
C ALA A 279 10.26 6.47 -12.91
N ARG A 280 10.92 5.67 -13.74
CA ARG A 280 11.28 6.03 -15.11
C ARG A 280 10.35 5.35 -16.10
N ASP A 281 10.02 6.09 -17.15
CA ASP A 281 9.32 5.56 -18.32
C ASP A 281 10.12 4.38 -18.90
N THR A 282 9.42 3.28 -19.17
CA THR A 282 9.99 2.05 -19.71
C THR A 282 9.79 1.91 -21.22
N GLY A 283 9.02 2.81 -21.84
CA GLY A 283 8.53 2.68 -23.21
C GLY A 283 7.44 1.61 -23.37
N VAL A 284 7.10 0.86 -22.32
CA VAL A 284 6.07 -0.17 -22.34
C VAL A 284 4.68 0.47 -22.21
N ILE A 285 3.79 0.07 -23.12
CA ILE A 285 2.39 0.47 -23.15
C ILE A 285 1.52 -0.79 -22.98
N LEU A 286 0.49 -0.70 -22.14
CA LEU A 286 -0.31 -1.83 -21.67
C LEU A 286 -1.79 -1.52 -21.82
N GLU A 287 -2.57 -2.49 -22.29
CA GLU A 287 -4.02 -2.39 -22.18
C GLU A 287 -4.38 -2.27 -20.69
N PRO A 288 -5.32 -1.40 -20.30
CA PRO A 288 -5.65 -1.23 -18.89
C PRO A 288 -6.01 -2.54 -18.16
N LYS A 289 -6.67 -3.47 -18.84
CA LYS A 289 -7.03 -4.80 -18.32
C LYS A 289 -5.83 -5.70 -17.99
N ASP A 290 -4.66 -5.44 -18.55
CA ASP A 290 -3.45 -6.24 -18.32
C ASP A 290 -2.63 -5.74 -17.12
N ALA A 291 -2.98 -4.60 -16.52
CA ALA A 291 -2.17 -3.95 -15.49
C ALA A 291 -1.89 -4.87 -14.28
N THR A 292 -2.90 -5.60 -13.78
CA THR A 292 -2.75 -6.57 -12.69
C THR A 292 -1.77 -7.69 -13.03
N ARG A 293 -1.92 -8.26 -14.23
CA ARG A 293 -1.08 -9.38 -14.68
C ARG A 293 0.38 -8.96 -14.85
N VAL A 294 0.61 -7.76 -15.38
CA VAL A 294 1.97 -7.20 -15.52
C VAL A 294 2.55 -6.84 -14.15
N ALA A 295 1.75 -6.26 -13.24
CA ALA A 295 2.20 -5.97 -11.87
C ALA A 295 2.61 -7.24 -11.11
N ASP A 296 1.84 -8.33 -11.23
CA ASP A 296 2.18 -9.63 -10.67
C ASP A 296 3.52 -10.15 -11.20
N ALA A 297 3.72 -10.14 -12.52
CA ALA A 297 4.97 -10.57 -13.13
C ALA A 297 6.17 -9.76 -12.66
N ILE A 298 6.05 -8.43 -12.57
CA ILE A 298 7.09 -7.54 -12.02
C ILE A 298 7.40 -7.91 -10.57
N VAL A 299 6.38 -8.11 -9.73
CA VAL A 299 6.55 -8.48 -8.33
C VAL A 299 7.22 -9.86 -8.22
N ARG A 300 6.89 -10.82 -9.08
CA ARG A 300 7.55 -12.14 -9.11
C ARG A 300 9.02 -12.05 -9.50
N VAL A 301 9.37 -11.25 -10.51
CA VAL A 301 10.78 -10.98 -10.82
C VAL A 301 11.47 -10.34 -9.61
N PHE A 302 10.82 -9.44 -8.89
CA PHE A 302 11.38 -8.85 -7.67
C PHE A 302 11.53 -9.87 -6.53
N ILE A 303 10.56 -10.77 -6.32
CA ILE A 303 10.66 -11.87 -5.32
C ILE A 303 11.89 -12.73 -5.60
N ASP A 304 12.12 -13.03 -6.88
CA ASP A 304 13.24 -13.83 -7.31
C ASP A 304 14.55 -13.05 -7.14
N SER A 305 14.65 -11.83 -7.65
CA SER A 305 15.92 -11.12 -7.83
C SER A 305 16.32 -10.15 -6.70
N GLY A 306 15.39 -9.78 -5.82
CA GLY A 306 15.62 -8.76 -4.81
C GLY A 306 16.65 -9.16 -3.74
N ASP A 307 17.44 -8.19 -3.27
CA ASP A 307 18.42 -8.41 -2.22
C ASP A 307 17.74 -8.76 -0.87
N ARG A 308 18.22 -9.81 -0.23
CA ARG A 308 17.75 -10.34 1.06
C ARG A 308 18.81 -10.28 2.15
N THR A 309 19.93 -9.61 1.87
CA THR A 309 21.13 -9.52 2.73
C THR A 309 21.28 -8.16 3.41
N ASP A 310 20.84 -7.07 2.75
CA ASP A 310 20.82 -5.71 3.31
C ASP A 310 19.48 -5.01 3.09
N ARG A 311 18.77 -4.70 4.18
CA ARG A 311 17.47 -4.01 4.12
C ARG A 311 17.52 -2.62 3.51
N LYS A 312 18.68 -1.96 3.52
CA LYS A 312 18.89 -0.65 2.89
C LYS A 312 18.99 -0.76 1.38
N LYS A 313 19.29 -1.95 0.85
CA LYS A 313 19.45 -2.25 -0.58
C LYS A 313 18.41 -3.21 -1.15
N ALA A 314 17.40 -3.58 -0.36
CA ALA A 314 16.40 -4.59 -0.72
C ALA A 314 15.20 -4.07 -1.54
N ARG A 315 15.19 -2.81 -2.01
CA ARG A 315 14.07 -2.25 -2.81
C ARG A 315 14.22 -2.56 -4.31
N LEU A 316 13.10 -2.53 -5.06
CA LEU A 316 13.10 -2.81 -6.51
C LEU A 316 14.14 -1.97 -7.27
N LYS A 317 14.28 -0.68 -6.93
CA LYS A 317 15.29 0.21 -7.53
C LYS A 317 16.68 -0.43 -7.63
N TYR A 318 17.13 -1.14 -6.60
CA TYR A 318 18.47 -1.73 -6.59
C TYR A 318 18.62 -2.91 -7.56
N VAL A 319 17.52 -3.64 -7.83
CA VAL A 319 17.49 -4.62 -8.91
C VAL A 319 17.59 -3.90 -10.25
N LEU A 320 16.82 -2.83 -10.45
CA LEU A 320 16.83 -2.04 -11.69
C LEU A 320 18.20 -1.39 -11.95
N ASP A 321 18.86 -0.88 -10.93
CA ASP A 321 20.22 -0.31 -11.06
C ASP A 321 21.24 -1.38 -11.43
N ALA A 322 21.13 -2.57 -10.86
CA ALA A 322 22.09 -3.65 -11.10
C ALA A 322 21.88 -4.35 -12.45
N TRP A 323 20.62 -4.49 -12.90
CA TRP A 323 20.27 -5.23 -14.12
C TRP A 323 20.10 -4.33 -15.34
N GLY A 324 19.71 -3.07 -15.13
CA GLY A 324 19.13 -2.23 -16.18
C GLY A 324 17.69 -2.64 -16.50
N PHE A 325 16.97 -1.72 -17.16
CA PHE A 325 15.56 -1.89 -17.50
C PHE A 325 15.33 -3.00 -18.53
N GLU A 326 16.17 -3.10 -19.55
CA GLU A 326 16.03 -4.10 -20.61
C GLU A 326 16.09 -5.54 -20.08
N LYS A 327 17.12 -5.86 -19.28
CA LYS A 327 17.26 -7.19 -18.66
C LYS A 327 16.10 -7.48 -17.71
N PHE A 328 15.68 -6.48 -16.93
CA PHE A 328 14.56 -6.64 -16.01
C PHE A 328 13.25 -6.92 -16.75
N LEU A 329 12.92 -6.13 -17.78
CA LEU A 329 11.72 -6.31 -18.59
C LEU A 329 11.74 -7.64 -19.37
N ALA A 330 12.89 -8.11 -19.83
CA ALA A 330 13.00 -9.43 -20.43
C ALA A 330 12.64 -10.56 -19.44
N ALA A 331 13.04 -10.45 -18.18
CA ALA A 331 12.63 -11.40 -17.14
C ALA A 331 11.13 -11.28 -16.81
N VAL A 332 10.55 -10.08 -16.89
CA VAL A 332 9.10 -9.88 -16.74
C VAL A 332 8.34 -10.56 -17.88
N GLU A 333 8.80 -10.39 -19.12
CA GLU A 333 8.23 -11.05 -20.30
C GLU A 333 8.30 -12.58 -20.20
N GLU A 334 9.38 -13.13 -19.65
CA GLU A 334 9.51 -14.56 -19.37
C GLU A 334 8.42 -15.04 -18.39
N LYS A 335 8.17 -14.29 -17.31
CA LYS A 335 7.06 -14.61 -16.38
C LYS A 335 5.70 -14.50 -17.03
N LEU A 336 5.53 -13.57 -17.98
CA LEU A 336 4.27 -13.37 -18.70
C LEU A 336 4.04 -14.38 -19.83
N GLY A 337 5.10 -15.03 -20.33
CA GLY A 337 5.06 -15.90 -21.51
C GLY A 337 4.85 -15.14 -22.83
N GLN A 338 4.99 -13.81 -22.84
CA GLN A 338 4.80 -12.98 -24.02
C GLN A 338 5.62 -11.68 -23.93
N LYS A 339 5.89 -11.08 -25.10
CA LYS A 339 6.56 -9.78 -25.20
C LYS A 339 5.62 -8.64 -24.80
N LEU A 340 6.19 -7.62 -24.16
CA LEU A 340 5.50 -6.39 -23.82
C LEU A 340 5.51 -5.45 -25.04
N LEU A 341 4.36 -4.85 -25.34
CA LEU A 341 4.26 -3.81 -26.36
C LEU A 341 5.09 -2.59 -25.93
N ARG A 342 5.94 -2.11 -26.82
CA ARG A 342 6.73 -0.89 -26.64
C ARG A 342 6.44 0.07 -27.77
N LEU A 343 6.18 1.33 -27.43
CA LEU A 343 5.94 2.38 -28.41
C LEU A 343 6.98 3.50 -28.22
N PRO A 344 7.39 4.18 -29.29
CA PRO A 344 8.27 5.34 -29.18
C PRO A 344 7.51 6.53 -28.58
N ALA A 345 8.23 7.51 -28.03
CA ALA A 345 7.62 8.62 -27.28
C ALA A 345 6.64 9.45 -28.11
N GLU A 346 6.90 9.62 -29.41
CA GLU A 346 6.04 10.34 -30.36
C GLU A 346 4.70 9.65 -30.65
N ALA A 347 4.55 8.38 -30.29
CA ALA A 347 3.29 7.65 -30.36
C ALA A 347 2.30 8.09 -29.27
N VAL A 348 2.80 8.72 -28.20
CA VAL A 348 2.02 9.08 -27.02
C VAL A 348 1.76 10.59 -27.01
N LEU A 349 0.50 10.98 -26.81
CA LEU A 349 0.14 12.39 -26.64
C LEU A 349 0.62 12.94 -25.29
N PRO A 350 0.99 14.24 -25.21
CA PRO A 350 1.29 14.86 -23.94
C PRO A 350 0.13 14.68 -22.94
N ARG A 351 0.44 14.25 -21.72
CA ARG A 351 -0.57 14.12 -20.65
C ARG A 351 -1.07 15.51 -20.25
N PRO A 352 -2.37 15.63 -19.90
CA PRO A 352 -2.89 16.83 -19.23
C PRO A 352 -2.07 17.21 -17.99
N GLN A 353 -1.91 18.51 -17.77
CA GLN A 353 -1.19 19.01 -16.59
C GLN A 353 -2.06 18.85 -15.34
N ALA A 354 -1.47 18.40 -14.24
CA ALA A 354 -2.14 18.37 -12.94
C ALA A 354 -2.32 19.79 -12.39
N ASP A 355 -3.43 20.01 -11.70
CA ASP A 355 -3.70 21.22 -10.92
C ASP A 355 -3.34 20.97 -9.45
N ARG A 356 -2.27 21.63 -9.00
CA ARG A 356 -1.74 21.51 -7.64
C ARG A 356 -2.63 22.12 -6.57
N MET A 357 -3.75 22.75 -6.93
CA MET A 357 -4.76 23.26 -6.01
C MET A 357 -6.03 22.42 -5.99
N ALA A 358 -6.24 21.51 -6.95
CA ALA A 358 -7.52 20.84 -7.18
C ALA A 358 -7.97 19.93 -6.03
N HIS A 359 -7.08 19.59 -5.10
CA HIS A 359 -7.39 18.86 -3.87
C HIS A 359 -7.98 19.74 -2.76
N LEU A 360 -8.19 21.03 -3.00
CA LEU A 360 -8.89 21.99 -2.16
C LEU A 360 -9.90 22.79 -2.99
N GLY A 361 -10.98 23.28 -2.37
CA GLY A 361 -11.95 24.11 -3.07
C GLY A 361 -13.05 23.33 -3.78
N VAL A 362 -13.94 24.07 -4.42
CA VAL A 362 -15.06 23.52 -5.20
C VAL A 362 -14.64 23.39 -6.66
N HIS A 363 -14.92 22.23 -7.26
CA HIS A 363 -14.58 21.95 -8.64
C HIS A 363 -15.73 21.20 -9.34
N PRO A 364 -16.02 21.55 -10.61
CA PRO A 364 -17.07 20.88 -11.36
C PRO A 364 -16.65 19.47 -11.74
N GLN A 365 -17.57 18.51 -11.56
CA GLN A 365 -17.44 17.15 -12.06
C GLN A 365 -17.73 17.08 -13.56
N LYS A 366 -17.38 15.95 -14.18
CA LYS A 366 -17.80 15.63 -15.55
C LYS A 366 -19.31 15.36 -15.64
N GLN A 367 -19.95 14.98 -14.54
CA GLN A 367 -21.40 14.88 -14.42
C GLN A 367 -21.99 16.29 -14.28
N ALA A 368 -22.87 16.67 -15.23
CA ALA A 368 -23.43 18.02 -15.28
C ALA A 368 -24.14 18.40 -13.97
N GLY A 369 -23.84 19.60 -13.46
CA GLY A 369 -24.43 20.17 -12.26
C GLY A 369 -23.94 19.57 -10.93
N LEU A 370 -22.92 18.71 -10.96
CA LEU A 370 -22.30 18.12 -9.77
C LEU A 370 -20.87 18.65 -9.57
N ASN A 371 -20.44 18.68 -8.31
CA ASN A 371 -19.15 19.17 -7.88
C ASN A 371 -18.47 18.16 -6.95
N TRP A 372 -17.13 18.23 -6.89
CA TRP A 372 -16.41 17.78 -5.71
C TRP A 372 -15.93 18.98 -4.90
N ILE A 373 -15.82 18.78 -3.60
CA ILE A 373 -15.29 19.77 -2.66
C ILE A 373 -14.06 19.15 -2.00
N GLY A 374 -12.89 19.72 -2.27
CA GLY A 374 -11.65 19.39 -1.58
C GLY A 374 -11.59 20.07 -0.21
N ILE A 375 -11.45 19.26 0.83
CA ILE A 375 -11.47 19.68 2.23
C ILE A 375 -10.07 19.60 2.81
N GLY A 376 -9.58 20.75 3.26
CA GLY A 376 -8.28 20.87 3.87
C GLY A 376 -8.23 20.30 5.27
N LEU A 377 -7.36 19.33 5.50
CA LEU A 377 -7.11 18.72 6.81
C LEU A 377 -5.74 19.20 7.31
N PRO A 378 -5.68 20.05 8.35
CA PRO A 378 -4.41 20.50 8.91
C PRO A 378 -3.51 19.30 9.23
N VAL A 379 -2.37 19.21 8.54
CA VAL A 379 -1.39 18.13 8.64
C VAL A 379 -2.01 16.72 8.57
N GLY A 380 -3.11 16.57 7.83
CA GLY A 380 -3.82 15.32 7.61
C GLY A 380 -4.49 14.71 8.83
N ARG A 381 -4.61 15.43 9.95
CA ARG A 381 -5.28 14.90 11.16
C ARG A 381 -6.76 15.23 11.14
N ILE A 382 -7.59 14.27 11.55
CA ILE A 382 -9.03 14.43 11.65
C ILE A 382 -9.57 13.80 12.94
N SER A 383 -10.43 14.51 13.65
CA SER A 383 -11.07 14.00 14.88
C SER A 383 -12.27 13.09 14.57
N VAL A 384 -12.68 12.26 15.53
CA VAL A 384 -13.88 11.42 15.38
C VAL A 384 -15.14 12.26 15.09
N ALA A 385 -15.32 13.37 15.79
CA ALA A 385 -16.46 14.26 15.57
C ALA A 385 -16.50 14.81 14.13
N GLN A 386 -15.34 15.21 13.60
CA GLN A 386 -15.23 15.64 12.20
C GLN A 386 -15.49 14.49 11.23
N MET A 387 -14.99 13.29 11.51
CA MET A 387 -15.23 12.13 10.65
C MET A 387 -16.73 11.76 10.59
N HIS A 388 -17.42 11.74 11.73
CA HIS A 388 -18.87 11.52 11.78
C HIS A 388 -19.62 12.58 11.01
N ALA A 389 -19.31 13.86 11.22
CA ALA A 389 -19.97 14.94 10.51
C ALA A 389 -19.74 14.86 9.00
N LEU A 390 -18.50 14.63 8.54
CA LEU A 390 -18.20 14.46 7.12
C LEU A 390 -18.90 13.26 6.50
N ALA A 391 -19.03 12.14 7.23
CA ALA A 391 -19.81 11.00 6.76
C ALA A 391 -21.29 11.37 6.55
N ASP A 392 -21.88 12.15 7.46
CA ASP A 392 -23.25 12.66 7.31
C ASP A 392 -23.37 13.63 6.14
N LEU A 393 -22.41 14.53 5.98
CA LEU A 393 -22.40 15.46 4.84
C LEU A 393 -22.28 14.73 3.50
N ALA A 394 -21.42 13.70 3.42
CA ALA A 394 -21.22 12.94 2.20
C ALA A 394 -22.51 12.29 1.69
N VAL A 395 -23.32 11.70 2.57
CA VAL A 395 -24.58 11.06 2.18
C VAL A 395 -25.74 12.06 2.04
N ARG A 396 -25.76 13.13 2.83
CA ARG A 396 -26.86 14.12 2.83
C ARG A 396 -26.76 15.10 1.66
N LEU A 397 -25.54 15.43 1.23
CA LEU A 397 -25.27 16.45 0.23
C LEU A 397 -24.67 15.90 -1.07
N GLY A 398 -24.11 14.69 -1.04
CA GLY A 398 -23.31 14.14 -2.14
C GLY A 398 -23.68 12.71 -2.52
N ASP A 399 -22.71 12.00 -3.09
CA ASP A 399 -22.83 10.61 -3.53
C ASP A 399 -22.51 9.57 -2.44
N GLY A 400 -22.18 10.03 -1.22
CA GLY A 400 -21.82 9.16 -0.10
C GLY A 400 -20.38 8.64 -0.13
N ASP A 401 -19.55 9.04 -1.10
CA ASP A 401 -18.13 8.71 -1.13
C ASP A 401 -17.29 9.70 -0.30
N ILE A 402 -16.26 9.18 0.36
CA ILE A 402 -15.14 9.92 0.96
C ILE A 402 -13.88 9.55 0.19
N ARG A 403 -13.22 10.53 -0.44
CA ARG A 403 -12.06 10.29 -1.32
C ARG A 403 -10.79 10.89 -0.73
N LEU A 404 -9.87 10.05 -0.27
CA LEU A 404 -8.61 10.48 0.33
C LEU A 404 -7.60 10.85 -0.75
N THR A 405 -6.75 11.84 -0.47
CA THR A 405 -5.71 12.29 -1.39
C THR A 405 -4.31 11.95 -0.86
N VAL A 406 -3.31 11.88 -1.75
CA VAL A 406 -1.89 11.76 -1.38
C VAL A 406 -1.34 13.04 -0.73
N TRP A 407 -2.10 14.13 -0.78
CA TRP A 407 -1.81 15.42 -0.16
C TRP A 407 -2.37 15.52 1.27
N GLN A 408 -2.78 14.39 1.85
CA GLN A 408 -3.33 14.28 3.21
C GLN A 408 -4.66 15.03 3.43
N ASN A 409 -5.35 15.40 2.36
CA ASN A 409 -6.69 15.97 2.38
C ASN A 409 -7.73 14.92 1.94
N LEU A 410 -9.01 15.28 1.96
CA LEU A 410 -10.08 14.44 1.41
C LEU A 410 -11.04 15.25 0.55
N LEU A 411 -11.83 14.56 -0.28
CA LEU A 411 -12.86 15.14 -1.12
C LEU A 411 -14.23 14.58 -0.73
N LEU A 412 -15.25 15.43 -0.76
CA LEU A 412 -16.65 15.02 -0.88
C LEU A 412 -17.08 15.18 -2.34
N SER A 413 -17.76 14.18 -2.90
CA SER A 413 -18.18 14.17 -4.30
C SER A 413 -19.71 14.17 -4.45
N GLY A 414 -20.18 14.48 -5.66
CA GLY A 414 -21.58 14.39 -6.04
C GLY A 414 -22.42 15.53 -5.49
N ILE A 415 -21.79 16.65 -5.11
CA ILE A 415 -22.48 17.79 -4.52
C ILE A 415 -23.17 18.61 -5.63
N PRO A 416 -24.51 18.73 -5.65
CA PRO A 416 -25.18 19.55 -6.65
C PRO A 416 -24.82 21.03 -6.53
N ASP A 417 -24.79 21.76 -7.65
CA ASP A 417 -24.50 23.20 -7.70
C ASP A 417 -25.28 23.98 -6.62
N ALA A 418 -26.59 23.71 -6.51
CA ALA A 418 -27.49 24.38 -5.58
C ALA A 418 -27.19 24.10 -4.09
N ARG A 419 -26.35 23.10 -3.78
CA ARG A 419 -26.00 22.69 -2.41
C ARG A 419 -24.56 23.03 -2.04
N VAL A 420 -23.78 23.62 -2.94
CA VAL A 420 -22.36 23.95 -2.71
C VAL A 420 -22.20 24.87 -1.51
N ASP A 421 -22.95 25.97 -1.45
CA ASP A 421 -22.82 26.94 -0.35
C ASP A 421 -23.21 26.34 1.00
N GLU A 422 -24.25 25.50 1.02
CA GLU A 422 -24.62 24.75 2.23
C GLU A 422 -23.52 23.78 2.66
N ALA A 423 -22.91 23.06 1.72
CA ALA A 423 -21.82 22.15 2.02
C ALA A 423 -20.62 22.91 2.60
N LYS A 424 -20.25 24.06 2.01
CA LYS A 424 -19.17 24.92 2.52
C LYS A 424 -19.46 25.40 3.94
N ALA A 425 -20.67 25.87 4.22
CA ALA A 425 -21.07 26.31 5.55
C ALA A 425 -20.98 25.15 6.57
N ALA A 426 -21.52 23.98 6.23
CA ALA A 426 -21.48 22.83 7.12
C ALA A 426 -20.05 22.29 7.37
N ILE A 427 -19.15 22.41 6.39
CA ILE A 427 -17.72 22.08 6.55
C ILE A 427 -17.05 23.09 7.49
N ALA A 428 -17.39 24.38 7.39
CA ALA A 428 -16.87 25.42 8.28
C ALA A 428 -17.35 25.22 9.72
N ASP A 429 -18.61 24.82 9.94
CA ASP A 429 -19.19 24.57 11.27
C ASP A 429 -18.47 23.48 12.06
N ILE A 430 -17.81 22.53 11.38
CA ILE A 430 -17.02 21.45 12.00
C ILE A 430 -15.52 21.80 12.11
N GLY A 431 -15.17 23.07 11.88
CA GLY A 431 -13.81 23.61 11.99
C GLY A 431 -12.87 23.16 10.87
N LEU A 432 -13.41 22.79 9.71
CA LEU A 432 -12.62 22.48 8.50
C LEU A 432 -12.81 23.57 7.44
N THR A 433 -11.96 23.56 6.41
CA THR A 433 -12.02 24.53 5.33
C THR A 433 -12.25 23.85 3.98
N ALA A 434 -13.19 24.41 3.23
CA ALA A 434 -13.41 24.14 1.82
C ALA A 434 -12.82 25.26 0.93
N GLU A 435 -12.06 26.19 1.50
CA GLU A 435 -11.41 27.27 0.75
C GLU A 435 -10.04 26.83 0.23
N ALA A 436 -9.75 27.22 -1.00
CA ALA A 436 -8.49 26.94 -1.65
C ALA A 436 -7.41 27.92 -1.14
N SER A 437 -6.34 27.41 -0.53
CA SER A 437 -5.19 28.19 -0.09
C SER A 437 -3.91 27.59 -0.67
N ALA A 438 -3.14 28.40 -1.42
CA ALA A 438 -1.90 27.96 -2.03
C ALA A 438 -0.86 27.50 -0.99
N LEU A 439 -0.83 28.16 0.17
CA LEU A 439 0.01 27.75 1.28
C LEU A 439 -0.43 26.39 1.84
N GLN A 440 -1.74 26.22 2.09
CA GLN A 440 -2.27 24.97 2.65
C GLN A 440 -2.12 23.80 1.67
N ALA A 441 -2.34 24.04 0.39
CA ALA A 441 -2.20 23.04 -0.67
C ALA A 441 -0.79 22.45 -0.73
N GLY A 442 0.23 23.25 -0.37
CA GLY A 442 1.63 22.85 -0.42
C GLY A 442 2.21 22.25 0.86
N ILE A 443 1.52 22.36 2.01
CA ILE A 443 2.04 21.86 3.29
C ILE A 443 1.64 20.40 3.51
N VAL A 444 2.64 19.53 3.63
CA VAL A 444 2.47 18.10 3.92
C VAL A 444 3.42 17.72 5.06
N ALA A 445 2.97 16.89 5.99
CA ALA A 445 3.78 16.49 7.14
C ALA A 445 3.62 15.01 7.45
N CYS A 446 4.76 14.32 7.64
CA CYS A 446 4.73 12.96 8.17
C CYS A 446 4.30 12.96 9.65
N THR A 447 4.20 11.78 10.26
CA THR A 447 3.86 11.63 11.68
C THR A 447 4.79 12.38 12.63
N GLY A 448 6.11 12.32 12.41
CA GLY A 448 7.09 12.95 13.28
C GLY A 448 7.32 12.22 14.61
N SER A 449 8.14 12.82 15.48
CA SER A 449 8.61 12.21 16.74
C SER A 449 7.48 11.92 17.74
N LYS A 450 6.32 12.58 17.60
CA LYS A 450 5.13 12.34 18.41
C LYS A 450 4.49 10.96 18.24
N GLY A 451 4.79 10.23 17.16
CA GLY A 451 4.19 8.91 16.93
C GLY A 451 4.97 7.99 15.99
N CYS A 452 6.23 8.32 15.71
CA CYS A 452 7.11 7.51 14.87
C CYS A 452 8.45 7.27 15.57
N ARG A 453 8.76 6.00 15.86
CA ARG A 453 10.03 5.56 16.46
C ARG A 453 11.30 5.91 15.67
N PHE A 454 11.19 6.35 14.42
CA PHE A 454 12.33 6.71 13.57
C PHE A 454 12.55 8.21 13.45
N ALA A 455 11.58 9.03 13.89
CA ALA A 455 11.62 10.47 13.65
C ALA A 455 12.46 11.17 14.72
N ALA A 456 13.28 12.12 14.28
CA ALA A 456 14.12 12.93 15.15
C ALA A 456 13.47 14.29 15.53
N ALA A 457 12.37 14.66 14.87
CA ALA A 457 11.73 15.97 15.03
C ALA A 457 10.20 15.90 15.01
N ASP A 458 9.55 16.88 15.64
CA ASP A 458 8.10 17.09 15.54
C ASP A 458 7.75 17.75 14.21
N THR A 459 7.26 16.94 13.27
CA THR A 459 6.94 17.41 11.91
C THR A 459 5.59 18.08 11.82
N LYS A 460 4.55 17.48 12.40
CA LYS A 460 3.19 18.02 12.36
C LYS A 460 3.09 19.36 13.09
N GLY A 461 3.70 19.48 14.27
CA GLY A 461 3.78 20.76 14.99
C GLY A 461 4.52 21.84 14.20
N THR A 462 5.66 21.49 13.60
CA THR A 462 6.44 22.42 12.77
C THR A 462 5.66 22.89 11.53
N ALA A 463 4.99 21.98 10.82
CA ALA A 463 4.18 22.33 9.65
C ALA A 463 3.02 23.27 9.99
N LEU A 464 2.34 23.04 11.13
CA LEU A 464 1.33 23.96 11.64
C LEU A 464 1.90 25.34 11.98
N ALA A 465 3.08 25.39 12.61
CA ALA A 465 3.75 26.65 12.93
C ALA A 465 4.15 27.44 11.67
N ILE A 466 4.62 26.76 10.61
CA ILE A 466 4.91 27.39 9.31
C ILE A 466 3.62 27.97 8.72
N GLY A 467 2.53 27.19 8.69
CA GLY A 467 1.24 27.65 8.19
C GLY A 467 0.73 28.90 8.91
N ALA A 468 0.76 28.89 10.24
CA ALA A 468 0.34 30.02 11.08
C ALA A 468 1.25 31.26 10.92
N HIS A 469 2.55 31.06 10.72
CA HIS A 469 3.49 32.15 10.54
C HIS A 469 3.35 32.80 9.15
N CYS A 470 3.32 32.00 8.09
CA CYS A 470 3.32 32.48 6.70
C CYS A 470 1.94 32.96 6.23
N GLY A 471 0.85 32.34 6.69
CA GLY A 471 -0.52 32.63 6.24
C GLY A 471 -0.89 34.11 6.19
N PRO A 472 -0.72 34.90 7.28
CA PRO A 472 -1.04 36.33 7.27
C PRO A 472 0.04 37.22 6.64
N ARG A 473 1.19 36.66 6.24
CA ARG A 473 2.38 37.42 5.81
C ARG A 473 2.68 37.28 4.33
N VAL A 474 2.24 36.20 3.69
CA VAL A 474 2.59 35.87 2.31
C VAL A 474 1.35 35.51 1.53
N ALA A 475 1.09 36.27 0.47
CA ALA A 475 0.13 35.90 -0.56
C ALA A 475 0.86 35.08 -1.64
N LEU A 476 0.38 33.87 -1.92
CA LEU A 476 0.95 32.98 -2.93
C LEU A 476 -0.08 32.79 -4.05
N ALA A 477 0.34 33.02 -5.29
CA ALA A 477 -0.48 32.73 -6.47
C ALA A 477 -0.53 31.23 -6.78
N GLU A 478 0.54 30.50 -6.44
CA GLU A 478 0.66 29.06 -6.66
C GLU A 478 1.20 28.35 -5.42
N PRO A 479 0.88 27.06 -5.21
CA PRO A 479 1.43 26.29 -4.12
C PRO A 479 2.95 26.17 -4.16
N VAL A 480 3.58 26.42 -3.02
CA VAL A 480 4.98 26.07 -2.77
C VAL A 480 4.99 24.77 -1.96
N ASN A 481 5.69 23.73 -2.43
CA ASN A 481 5.77 22.46 -1.72
C ASN A 481 6.61 22.60 -0.44
N ILE A 482 5.97 22.49 0.72
CA ILE A 482 6.59 22.53 2.05
C ILE A 482 6.33 21.16 2.70
N HIS A 483 7.20 20.20 2.40
CA HIS A 483 7.07 18.84 2.91
C HIS A 483 7.99 18.60 4.10
N VAL A 484 7.41 18.39 5.29
CA VAL A 484 8.13 18.24 6.55
C VAL A 484 8.25 16.76 6.93
N THR A 485 9.45 16.20 6.81
CA THR A 485 9.75 14.80 7.17
C THR A 485 10.66 14.71 8.38
N GLY A 486 10.42 13.72 9.25
CA GLY A 486 11.12 13.58 10.53
C GLY A 486 12.41 12.77 10.46
N CYS A 487 12.69 12.10 9.34
CA CYS A 487 13.92 11.35 9.10
C CYS A 487 14.17 11.08 7.60
N HIS A 488 15.30 10.42 7.30
CA HIS A 488 15.74 10.08 5.94
C HIS A 488 14.80 9.14 5.17
N ASN A 489 13.83 8.51 5.84
CA ASN A 489 12.86 7.64 5.16
C ASN A 489 11.95 8.40 4.18
N SER A 490 11.82 9.73 4.32
CA SER A 490 11.04 10.62 3.45
C SER A 490 9.63 10.07 3.15
N CYS A 491 8.88 9.82 4.24
CA CYS A 491 7.59 9.12 4.21
C CYS A 491 6.45 9.94 3.59
#